data_AF-A0A0F5N2K0-F1
#
_entry.id   AF-A0A0F5N2K0-F1
#
_cell.length_a   1.000
_cell.length_b   1.000
_cell.length_c   1.000
_cell.angle_alpha   90.00
_cell.angle_beta   90.00
_cell.angle_gamma   90.00
#
_symmetry.space_group_name_H-M   'P 1'
#
loop_
_entity.id
_entity.type
_entity.pdbx_description
1 polymer ?
#
loop_
_entity_poly.entity_id
_entity_poly.type
_entity_poly.pdbx_seq_one_letter_code
_entity_poly.pdbx_strand_id
1 'polypeptide(L)'
;MGKMALSAVVLCGLPMGLVLAAPAFASGDQIGDYVTDHGNDVCAFINDQPSLAGVKHAVSHILATSGLPEDQTGRLLASSVIADCPEDGPLVQEFVLYERLRQQNGPGVGVTLGP
;
A
#
# COMPACT_ATOMS: atom_id res chain seq x y z
N MET A 1 57.85 -28.70 4.33
CA MET A 1 58.37 -27.50 3.67
C MET A 1 58.23 -27.68 2.15
N GLY A 2 57.49 -26.79 1.49
CA GLY A 2 57.48 -26.51 0.05
C GLY A 2 56.72 -27.50 -0.87
N LYS A 3 56.06 -27.11 -1.96
CA LYS A 3 55.42 -25.86 -2.44
C LYS A 3 54.83 -26.21 -3.83
N MET A 4 53.60 -25.78 -4.08
CA MET A 4 52.94 -25.52 -5.39
C MET A 4 52.67 -26.65 -6.40
N ALA A 5 51.40 -26.77 -6.82
CA ALA A 5 51.02 -26.48 -8.21
C ALA A 5 49.47 -26.39 -8.34
N LEU A 6 48.98 -25.20 -8.69
CA LEU A 6 47.64 -25.00 -9.23
C LEU A 6 47.50 -25.72 -10.58
N SER A 7 46.34 -26.28 -10.88
CA SER A 7 45.82 -26.31 -12.25
C SER A 7 44.30 -26.33 -12.24
N ALA A 8 43.76 -25.31 -12.88
CA ALA A 8 42.37 -25.05 -13.10
C ALA A 8 41.74 -26.10 -14.02
N VAL A 9 40.56 -26.60 -13.65
CA VAL A 9 39.59 -27.11 -14.62
C VAL A 9 38.33 -26.26 -14.46
N VAL A 10 38.25 -25.28 -15.34
CA VAL A 10 37.01 -24.65 -15.78
C VAL A 10 36.12 -25.76 -16.35
N LEU A 11 35.00 -26.05 -15.69
CA LEU A 11 33.90 -26.78 -16.30
C LEU A 11 32.64 -25.92 -16.14
N CYS A 12 32.40 -25.17 -17.20
CA CYS A 12 31.14 -24.54 -17.54
C CYS A 12 30.00 -25.54 -17.35
N GLY A 13 28.97 -25.18 -16.59
CA GLY A 13 27.86 -26.09 -16.35
C GLY A 13 26.64 -25.45 -15.71
N LEU A 14 25.90 -24.65 -16.51
CA LEU A 14 24.46 -24.40 -16.42
C LEU A 14 23.88 -23.70 -15.17
N PRO A 15 22.66 -23.16 -15.26
CA PRO A 15 22.11 -22.28 -16.27
C PRO A 15 21.60 -20.99 -15.59
N MET A 16 21.16 -20.03 -16.41
CA MET A 16 20.28 -18.90 -16.09
C MET A 16 19.42 -19.12 -14.84
N GLY A 17 19.96 -18.73 -13.69
CA GLY A 17 19.22 -18.42 -12.48
C GLY A 17 19.12 -16.92 -12.33
N LEU A 18 18.76 -16.20 -13.41
CA LEU A 18 18.09 -14.91 -13.26
C LEU A 18 16.77 -15.25 -12.56
N VAL A 19 16.84 -15.38 -11.23
CA VAL A 19 15.70 -15.15 -10.36
C VAL A 19 15.21 -13.80 -10.82
N LEU A 20 14.07 -13.81 -11.51
CA LEU A 20 13.32 -12.63 -11.87
C LEU A 20 13.29 -11.77 -10.61
N ALA A 21 14.17 -10.76 -10.58
CA ALA A 21 13.87 -9.55 -9.84
C ALA A 21 12.60 -9.06 -10.53
N ALA A 22 11.45 -9.53 -10.05
CA ALA A 22 10.22 -8.80 -10.23
C ALA A 22 10.61 -7.36 -9.93
N PRO A 23 10.36 -6.41 -10.84
CA PRO A 23 10.54 -5.02 -10.48
C PRO A 23 9.80 -4.88 -9.16
N ALA A 24 10.49 -4.43 -8.12
CA ALA A 24 9.79 -3.84 -6.99
C ALA A 24 9.12 -2.61 -7.59
N PHE A 25 8.01 -2.81 -8.29
CA PHE A 25 7.24 -1.78 -8.94
C PHE A 25 6.89 -0.81 -7.83
N ALA A 26 7.58 0.32 -7.82
CA ALA A 26 6.98 1.63 -8.02
C ALA A 26 5.77 1.98 -7.14
N SER A 27 5.47 1.26 -6.05
CA SER A 27 4.33 1.64 -5.20
C SER A 27 4.62 2.95 -4.47
N GLY A 28 5.90 3.22 -4.15
CA GLY A 28 6.33 4.52 -3.63
C GLY A 28 6.18 5.63 -4.67
N ASP A 29 6.70 5.39 -5.88
CA ASP A 29 6.62 6.36 -6.99
C ASP A 29 5.15 6.62 -7.37
N GLN A 30 4.34 5.57 -7.50
CA GLN A 30 2.93 5.67 -7.90
C GLN A 30 2.04 6.29 -6.81
N ILE A 31 2.33 6.07 -5.53
CA ILE A 31 1.65 6.80 -4.44
C ILE A 31 2.06 8.27 -4.45
N GLY A 32 3.36 8.56 -4.65
CA GLY A 32 3.85 9.93 -4.73
C GLY A 32 3.26 10.70 -5.90
N ASP A 33 3.21 10.08 -7.07
CA ASP A 33 2.59 10.61 -8.29
C ASP A 33 1.10 10.85 -8.06
N TYR A 34 0.38 9.87 -7.51
CA TYR A 34 -1.04 10.02 -7.18
C TYR A 34 -1.29 11.18 -6.21
N VAL A 35 -0.52 11.27 -5.13
CA VAL A 35 -0.67 12.36 -4.14
C VAL A 35 -0.42 13.71 -4.80
N THR A 36 0.60 13.80 -5.67
CA THR A 36 0.91 15.03 -6.41
C THR A 36 -0.25 15.46 -7.31
N ASP A 37 -0.91 14.51 -7.96
CA ASP A 37 -1.98 14.79 -8.92
C ASP A 37 -3.38 14.95 -8.27
N HIS A 38 -3.64 14.25 -7.16
CA HIS A 38 -4.99 14.10 -6.58
C HIS A 38 -5.10 14.38 -5.08
N GLY A 39 -4.00 14.66 -4.38
CA GLY A 39 -4.03 14.85 -2.93
C GLY A 39 -4.91 16.03 -2.48
N ASN A 40 -4.93 17.12 -3.26
CA ASN A 40 -5.86 18.23 -3.05
C ASN A 40 -7.34 17.83 -3.23
N ASP A 41 -7.67 16.95 -4.17
CA ASP A 41 -9.05 16.47 -4.35
C ASP A 41 -9.49 15.65 -3.13
N VAL A 42 -8.61 14.77 -2.64
CA VAL A 42 -8.82 14.00 -1.42
C VAL A 42 -9.12 14.91 -0.23
N CYS A 43 -8.32 15.95 -0.03
CA CYS A 43 -8.52 16.94 1.02
C CYS A 43 -9.79 17.77 0.83
N ALA A 44 -10.18 18.08 -0.42
CA ALA A 44 -11.42 18.79 -0.70
C ALA A 44 -12.66 17.97 -0.29
N PHE A 45 -12.67 16.64 -0.51
CA PHE A 45 -13.77 15.79 -0.07
C PHE A 45 -13.91 15.74 1.46
N ILE A 46 -12.79 15.74 2.19
CA ILE A 46 -12.81 15.74 3.65
C ILE A 46 -13.27 17.10 4.18
N ASN A 47 -12.81 18.20 3.59
CA ASN A 47 -13.19 19.55 4.01
C ASN A 47 -14.64 19.92 3.67
N ASP A 48 -15.16 19.47 2.53
CA ASP A 48 -16.57 19.66 2.15
C ASP A 48 -17.50 18.95 3.14
N GLN A 49 -17.06 17.80 3.67
CA GLN A 49 -17.82 17.01 4.62
C GLN A 49 -16.92 16.45 5.74
N PRO A 50 -16.62 17.24 6.81
CA PRO A 50 -15.66 16.90 7.86
C PRO A 50 -16.22 15.85 8.84
N SER A 51 -16.44 14.66 8.30
CA SER A 51 -17.01 13.49 8.97
C SER A 51 -16.57 12.21 8.25
N LEU A 52 -16.92 11.05 8.82
CA LEU A 52 -16.67 9.75 8.19
C LEU A 52 -17.25 9.64 6.76
N ALA A 53 -18.28 10.40 6.42
CA ALA A 53 -18.87 10.38 5.09
C ALA A 53 -17.96 11.05 4.04
N GLY A 54 -17.29 12.16 4.38
CA GLY A 54 -16.28 12.79 3.51
C GLY A 54 -15.06 11.91 3.32
N VAL A 55 -14.60 11.25 4.39
CA VAL A 55 -13.48 10.28 4.29
C VAL A 55 -13.86 9.09 3.40
N LYS A 56 -15.10 8.57 3.49
CA LYS A 56 -15.59 7.51 2.59
C LYS A 56 -15.69 7.98 1.14
N HIS A 57 -16.07 9.24 0.92
CA HIS A 57 -16.10 9.83 -0.41
C HIS A 57 -14.68 9.93 -1.00
N ALA A 58 -13.72 10.40 -0.22
CA ALA A 58 -12.30 10.43 -0.59
C ALA A 58 -11.77 9.02 -0.94
N VAL A 59 -12.09 8.01 -0.12
CA VAL A 59 -11.74 6.60 -0.42
C VAL A 59 -12.35 6.13 -1.74
N SER A 60 -13.62 6.45 -1.98
CA SER A 60 -14.30 6.08 -3.24
C SER A 60 -13.67 6.77 -4.46
N HIS A 61 -13.27 8.04 -4.31
CA HIS A 61 -12.54 8.77 -5.35
C HIS A 61 -11.19 8.13 -5.64
N ILE A 62 -10.41 7.77 -4.61
CA ILE A 62 -9.12 7.10 -4.76
C ILE A 62 -9.28 5.76 -5.50
N LEU A 63 -10.29 4.96 -5.16
CA LEU A 63 -10.57 3.70 -5.84
C LEU A 63 -10.91 3.87 -7.31
N ALA A 64 -11.62 4.96 -7.66
CA ALA A 64 -12.02 5.23 -9.03
C ALA A 64 -10.87 5.77 -9.91
N THR A 65 -9.84 6.38 -9.32
CA THR A 65 -8.83 7.15 -10.04
C THR A 65 -7.42 6.57 -9.98
N SER A 66 -7.04 5.95 -8.85
CA SER A 66 -5.66 5.49 -8.64
C SER A 66 -5.24 4.32 -9.52
N GLY A 67 -6.21 3.51 -9.99
CA GLY A 67 -5.94 2.24 -10.65
C GLY A 67 -5.21 1.23 -9.75
N LEU A 68 -5.07 1.53 -8.46
CA LEU A 68 -4.40 0.72 -7.46
C LEU A 68 -5.39 -0.22 -6.77
N PRO A 69 -4.91 -1.39 -6.30
CA PRO A 69 -5.76 -2.32 -5.58
C PRO A 69 -6.24 -1.74 -4.24
N GLU A 70 -7.41 -2.22 -3.80
CA GLU A 70 -8.14 -1.68 -2.64
C GLU A 70 -7.30 -1.61 -1.36
N ASP A 71 -6.39 -2.57 -1.16
CA ASP A 71 -5.49 -2.66 -0.01
C ASP A 71 -4.49 -1.50 0.08
N GLN A 72 -4.23 -0.81 -1.03
CA GLN A 72 -3.35 0.37 -1.09
C GLN A 72 -4.08 1.69 -0.89
N THR A 73 -5.42 1.69 -0.93
CA THR A 73 -6.26 2.89 -0.76
C THR A 73 -6.01 3.60 0.56
N GLY A 74 -5.82 2.83 1.64
CA GLY A 74 -5.50 3.40 2.96
C GLY A 74 -4.17 4.13 2.99
N ARG A 75 -3.17 3.66 2.23
CA ARG A 75 -1.87 4.36 2.09
C ARG A 75 -2.02 5.63 1.27
N LEU A 76 -2.76 5.59 0.16
CA LEU A 76 -3.03 6.77 -0.67
C LEU A 76 -3.76 7.86 0.12
N LEU A 77 -4.81 7.49 0.87
CA LEU A 77 -5.55 8.39 1.74
C LEU A 77 -4.63 9.01 2.79
N ALA A 78 -3.85 8.19 3.51
CA ALA A 78 -2.94 8.67 4.54
C ALA A 78 -1.85 9.58 3.97
N SER A 79 -1.24 9.20 2.84
CA SER A 79 -0.20 10.00 2.18
C SER A 79 -0.72 11.33 1.66
N SER A 80 -1.93 11.36 1.09
CA SER A 80 -2.58 12.60 0.64
C SER A 80 -2.85 13.55 1.80
N VAL A 81 -3.43 13.02 2.88
CA VAL A 81 -3.78 13.84 4.06
C VAL A 81 -2.53 14.35 4.78
N ILE A 82 -1.47 13.54 4.90
CA ILE A 82 -0.20 14.00 5.49
C ILE A 82 0.45 15.11 4.65
N ALA A 83 0.33 15.04 3.32
CA ALA A 83 0.95 15.99 2.41
C ALA A 83 0.19 17.32 2.32
N ASP A 84 -1.14 17.26 2.18
CA ASP A 84 -1.94 18.41 1.71
C ASP A 84 -2.95 18.94 2.74
N CYS A 85 -3.37 18.13 3.73
CA CYS A 85 -4.31 18.54 4.78
C CYS A 85 -4.04 17.84 6.14
N PRO A 86 -2.87 18.06 6.76
CA PRO A 86 -2.47 17.35 7.98
C PRO A 86 -3.43 17.55 9.17
N GLU A 87 -4.19 18.65 9.18
CA GLU A 87 -5.24 18.93 10.17
C GLU A 87 -6.37 17.88 10.19
N ASP A 88 -6.60 17.18 9.07
CA ASP A 88 -7.66 16.18 8.92
C ASP A 88 -7.22 14.77 9.36
N GLY A 89 -5.96 14.61 9.79
CA GLY A 89 -5.40 13.35 10.27
C GLY A 89 -6.23 12.64 11.37
N PRO A 90 -6.86 13.34 12.34
CA PRO A 90 -7.73 12.72 13.32
C PRO A 90 -8.99 12.07 12.71
N LEU A 91 -9.60 12.68 11.69
CA LEU A 91 -10.78 12.13 11.00
C LEU A 91 -10.44 10.83 10.25
N VAL A 92 -9.27 10.79 9.61
CA VAL A 92 -8.77 9.57 8.95
C VAL A 92 -8.53 8.44 9.95
N GLN A 93 -7.99 8.74 11.14
CA GLN A 93 -7.80 7.74 12.20
C GLN A 93 -9.13 7.17 12.71
N GLU A 94 -10.14 8.03 12.87
CA GLU A 94 -11.49 7.59 13.25
C GLU A 94 -12.07 6.64 12.19
N PHE A 95 -11.88 6.96 10.91
CA PHE A 95 -12.30 6.09 9.81
C PHE A 95 -11.59 4.72 9.84
N VAL A 96 -10.26 4.69 10.06
CA VAL A 96 -9.50 3.44 10.19
C VAL A 96 -10.01 2.59 11.36
N LEU A 97 -10.32 3.22 12.49
CA LEU A 97 -10.89 2.53 13.65
C LEU A 97 -12.28 1.96 13.34
N TYR A 98 -13.13 2.74 12.68
CA TYR A 98 -14.47 2.32 12.25
C TYR A 98 -14.40 1.10 11.32
N GLU A 99 -13.55 1.11 10.30
CA GLU A 99 -13.42 -0.02 9.37
C GLU A 99 -12.84 -1.26 10.07
N ARG A 100 -11.89 -1.10 11.00
CA ARG A 100 -11.37 -2.22 11.81
C ARG A 100 -12.49 -2.87 12.63
N LEU A 101 -13.29 -2.07 13.33
CA LEU A 101 -14.42 -2.57 14.13
C LEU A 101 -15.48 -3.25 13.24
N ARG A 102 -15.73 -2.70 12.05
CA ARG A 102 -16.64 -3.30 11.07
C ARG A 102 -16.14 -4.66 10.58
N GLN A 103 -14.84 -4.80 10.28
CA GLN A 103 -14.24 -6.06 9.87
C GLN A 103 -14.32 -7.12 10.99
N GLN A 104 -14.10 -6.72 12.24
CA GLN A 104 -14.21 -7.62 13.39
C GLN A 104 -15.65 -8.06 13.69
N ASN A 105 -16.63 -7.18 13.45
CA ASN A 105 -18.05 -7.46 13.67
C ASN A 105 -18.78 -8.02 12.42
N GLY A 106 -18.05 -8.28 11.32
CA GLY A 106 -18.60 -8.92 10.13
C GLY A 106 -18.90 -10.41 10.38
N PRO A 107 -19.88 -11.01 9.69
CA PRO A 107 -20.31 -12.40 9.91
C PRO A 107 -19.31 -13.47 9.43
N GLY A 108 -18.00 -13.18 9.39
CA GLY A 108 -17.01 -13.97 8.64
C GLY A 108 -15.77 -14.42 9.40
N VAL A 109 -15.63 -14.17 10.71
CA VAL A 109 -14.51 -14.72 11.52
C VAL A 109 -15.05 -15.44 12.76
N GLY A 110 -16.08 -16.26 12.54
CA GLY A 110 -16.32 -17.40 13.39
C GLY A 110 -15.23 -18.41 13.12
N VAL A 111 -14.22 -18.46 13.99
CA VAL A 111 -13.28 -19.57 14.07
C VAL A 111 -14.12 -20.82 14.38
N THR A 112 -14.53 -21.55 13.35
CA THR A 112 -15.08 -22.90 13.52
C THR A 112 -13.91 -23.83 13.84
N LEU A 113 -13.46 -23.78 15.09
CA LEU A 113 -12.79 -24.93 15.69
C LEU A 113 -13.89 -25.95 15.99
N GLY A 114 -13.95 -26.99 15.18
CA GLY A 114 -14.62 -28.22 15.55
C GLY A 114 -13.94 -29.40 14.87
N PRO A 115 -14.27 -30.63 15.28
CA PRO A 115 -14.59 -31.10 16.63
C PRO A 115 -13.34 -31.48 17.46
#